data_AF-W1YMW3-F1
#
_entry.id   AF-W1YMW3-F1
#
_cell.length_a   1.000
_cell.length_b   1.000
_cell.length_c   1.000
_cell.angle_alpha   90.00
_cell.angle_beta   90.00
_cell.angle_gamma   90.00
#
_symmetry.space_group_name_H-M   'P 1'
#
loop_
_entity.id
_entity.type
_entity.pdbx_description
1 polymer ?
#
loop_
_entity_poly.entity_id
_entity_poly.type
_entity_poly.pdbx_seq_one_letter_code
_entity_poly.pdbx_strand_id
1 'polypeptide(L)'
;AAEDAIFTFDVGTPVIWTARHLKTNGKRRILGSFSHGSMANAMMHAIGPQNACPNRQVISLSGDGGFTMMMGEMLTLKQLN
;
A
#
# COMPACT_ATOMS: atom_id res chain seq x y z
N ALA A 1 12.19 6.28 -3.11
CA ALA A 1 10.77 6.66 -3.23
C ALA A 1 10.63 8.16 -3.15
N ALA A 2 9.64 8.75 -3.82
CA ALA A 2 9.40 10.18 -3.85
C ALA A 2 9.28 10.80 -2.45
N GLU A 3 9.53 12.10 -2.35
CA GLU A 3 9.46 12.85 -1.07
C GLU A 3 8.02 12.96 -0.54
N ASP A 4 7.02 12.78 -1.38
CA ASP A 4 5.59 12.79 -1.03
C ASP A 4 4.90 11.45 -1.35
N ALA A 5 5.66 10.35 -1.44
CA ALA A 5 5.09 9.04 -1.73
C ALA A 5 4.06 8.58 -0.68
N ILE A 6 3.07 7.82 -1.14
CA ILE A 6 2.07 7.15 -0.30
C ILE A 6 2.43 5.67 -0.26
N PHE A 7 2.66 5.15 0.94
CA PHE A 7 2.99 3.76 1.17
C PHE A 7 1.77 3.04 1.72
N THR A 8 1.48 1.87 1.18
CA THR A 8 0.59 0.90 1.80
C THR A 8 1.39 -0.33 2.19
N PHE A 9 0.94 -1.07 3.20
CA PHE A 9 1.60 -2.31 3.62
C PHE A 9 0.57 -3.38 3.95
N ASP A 10 0.95 -4.63 3.74
CA ASP A 10 0.13 -5.77 4.13
C ASP A 10 0.39 -6.13 5.59
N VAL A 11 -0.67 -6.56 6.27
CA VAL A 11 -0.52 -7.16 7.60
C VAL A 11 0.33 -8.43 7.48
N GLY A 12 1.41 -8.48 8.26
CA GLY A 12 2.49 -9.48 8.15
C GLY A 12 3.86 -8.83 8.36
N THR A 13 4.91 -9.46 7.82
CA THR A 13 6.27 -8.88 7.86
C THR A 13 6.38 -7.50 7.20
N PRO A 14 5.60 -7.12 6.17
CA PRO A 14 5.65 -5.76 5.61
C PRO A 14 5.33 -4.67 6.64
N VAL A 15 4.47 -4.92 7.63
CA VAL A 15 4.21 -3.99 8.75
C VAL A 15 5.51 -3.66 9.47
N ILE A 16 6.27 -4.69 9.83
CA ILE A 16 7.50 -4.57 10.62
C ILE A 16 8.57 -3.84 9.82
N TRP A 17 8.74 -4.21 8.55
CA TRP A 17 9.72 -3.56 7.67
C TRP A 17 9.36 -2.09 7.42
N THR A 18 8.09 -1.79 7.17
CA THR A 18 7.62 -0.41 6.97
C THR A 18 7.86 0.43 8.22
N ALA A 19 7.43 -0.06 9.40
CA ALA A 19 7.53 0.68 10.64
C ALA A 19 8.99 0.96 11.06
N ARG A 20 9.92 0.04 10.77
CA ARG A 20 11.32 0.14 11.21
C ARG A 20 12.23 0.86 10.22
N HIS A 21 11.95 0.77 8.92
CA HIS A 21 12.89 1.21 7.89
C HIS A 21 12.37 2.34 7.00
N LEU A 22 11.06 2.58 6.96
CA LEU A 22 10.52 3.67 6.18
C LEU A 22 10.75 5.02 6.87
N LYS A 23 11.62 5.86 6.30
CA LYS A 23 11.81 7.23 6.79
C LYS A 23 10.64 8.12 6.38
N THR A 24 9.95 8.66 7.38
CA THR A 24 8.92 9.68 7.20
C THR A 24 9.53 11.08 7.25
N ASN A 25 8.89 12.04 6.58
CA ASN A 25 9.37 13.42 6.42
C ASN A 25 8.22 14.44 6.54
N GLY A 26 7.08 14.04 7.11
CA GLY A 26 5.85 14.84 7.20
C GLY A 26 5.02 14.93 5.91
N LYS A 27 5.60 14.63 4.74
CA LYS A 27 4.92 14.65 3.43
C LYS A 27 4.48 13.25 2.99
N ARG A 28 5.31 12.24 3.24
CA ARG A 28 4.99 10.83 3.02
C ARG A 28 3.81 10.40 3.89
N ARG A 29 2.97 9.52 3.34
CA ARG A 29 1.85 8.92 4.07
C ARG A 29 2.03 7.41 4.14
N ILE A 30 1.58 6.81 5.24
CA ILE A 30 1.57 5.37 5.44
C ILE A 30 0.13 4.97 5.74
N LEU A 31 -0.42 4.04 4.97
CA LEU A 31 -1.78 3.54 5.09
C LEU A 31 -1.76 2.02 5.24
N GLY A 32 -2.65 1.47 6.05
CA GLY A 32 -2.75 0.03 6.22
C GLY A 32 -3.74 -0.35 7.30
N SER A 33 -4.04 -1.64 7.40
CA SER A 33 -5.00 -2.19 8.35
C SER A 33 -4.38 -2.33 9.75
N PHE A 34 -4.00 -1.21 10.37
CA PHE A 34 -3.29 -1.22 11.66
C PHE A 34 -4.15 -1.74 12.82
N SER A 35 -5.39 -1.25 12.94
CA SER A 35 -6.27 -1.61 14.06
C SER A 35 -7.03 -2.90 13.79
N HIS A 36 -7.54 -3.07 12.57
CA HIS A 36 -8.32 -4.27 12.22
C HIS A 36 -7.44 -5.49 11.95
N GLY A 37 -6.20 -5.30 11.46
CA GLY A 37 -5.26 -6.39 11.28
C GLY A 37 -5.59 -7.35 10.13
N SER A 38 -6.39 -6.92 9.15
CA SER A 38 -6.72 -7.76 7.99
C SER A 38 -5.57 -7.82 6.98
N MET A 39 -5.24 -9.03 6.51
CA MET A 39 -4.30 -9.27 5.41
C MET A 39 -4.87 -8.82 4.06
N ALA A 40 -4.03 -8.81 3.02
CA ALA A 40 -4.40 -8.46 1.63
C ALA A 40 -4.87 -7.01 1.44
N ASN A 41 -4.54 -6.15 2.39
CA ASN A 41 -4.99 -4.76 2.41
C ASN A 41 -4.08 -3.83 1.61
N ALA A 42 -2.81 -4.17 1.35
CA ALA A 42 -1.82 -3.26 0.77
C ALA A 42 -2.22 -2.79 -0.64
N MET A 43 -2.46 -3.75 -1.56
CA MET A 43 -2.78 -3.43 -2.96
C MET A 43 -4.13 -2.70 -3.03
N MET A 44 -5.14 -3.23 -2.34
CA MET A 44 -6.48 -2.63 -2.28
C MET A 44 -6.44 -1.20 -1.76
N HIS A 45 -5.72 -0.94 -0.67
CA HIS A 45 -5.53 0.41 -0.14
C HIS A 45 -4.71 1.30 -1.07
N ALA A 46 -3.91 0.76 -1.99
CA ALA A 46 -3.12 1.55 -2.93
C ALA A 46 -3.97 2.09 -4.10
N ILE A 47 -5.02 1.37 -4.51
CA ILE A 47 -5.91 1.76 -5.61
C ILE A 47 -6.58 3.12 -5.33
N GLY A 48 -7.10 3.33 -4.12
CA GLY A 48 -7.78 4.58 -3.75
C GLY A 48 -6.90 5.83 -3.91
N PRO A 49 -5.75 5.92 -3.21
CA PRO A 49 -4.80 7.01 -3.34
C PRO A 49 -4.25 7.18 -4.76
N GLN A 50 -4.05 6.10 -5.52
CA GLN A 50 -3.58 6.20 -6.90
C GLN A 50 -4.59 6.92 -7.80
N ASN A 51 -5.89 6.74 -7.55
CA ASN A 51 -6.97 7.46 -8.24
C ASN A 51 -7.17 8.89 -7.69
N ALA A 52 -7.14 9.07 -6.37
CA ALA A 52 -7.39 10.36 -5.73
C ALA A 52 -6.22 11.34 -5.84
N CYS A 53 -4.99 10.85 -6.01
CA CYS A 53 -3.76 11.62 -6.07
C CYS A 53 -2.87 11.12 -7.24
N PRO A 54 -3.32 11.26 -8.51
CA PRO A 54 -2.66 10.61 -9.66
C PRO A 54 -1.20 11.02 -9.87
N ASN A 55 -0.82 12.21 -9.39
CA ASN A 55 0.55 12.73 -9.51
C ASN A 55 1.50 12.23 -8.41
N ARG A 56 1.00 11.53 -7.37
CA ARG A 56 1.82 11.04 -6.26
C ARG A 56 2.20 9.59 -6.51
N GLN A 57 3.46 9.26 -6.20
CA GLN A 57 3.92 7.88 -6.24
C GLN A 57 3.21 7.07 -5.13
N VAL A 58 2.51 6.00 -5.51
CA VAL A 58 1.92 5.03 -4.57
C VAL A 58 2.72 3.73 -4.60
N ILE A 59 3.10 3.21 -3.43
CA ILE A 59 3.93 2.02 -3.29
C ILE A 59 3.21 1.03 -2.36
N SER A 60 2.89 -0.15 -2.88
CA SER A 60 2.31 -1.25 -2.10
C SER A 60 3.38 -2.22 -1.63
N LEU A 61 3.60 -2.28 -0.31
CA LEU A 61 4.47 -3.26 0.34
C LEU A 61 3.63 -4.50 0.68
N SER A 62 3.38 -5.31 -0.34
CA SER A 62 2.58 -6.53 -0.22
C SER A 62 3.41 -7.72 0.23
N GLY A 63 2.83 -8.55 1.11
CA GLY A 63 3.33 -9.90 1.35
C GLY A 63 2.84 -10.81 0.23
N ASP A 64 3.53 -11.91 -0.03
CA ASP A 64 3.10 -12.92 -1.02
C ASP A 64 1.72 -13.50 -0.67
N GLY A 65 1.48 -13.82 0.61
CA GLY A 65 0.17 -14.30 1.08
C GLY A 65 -0.94 -13.25 0.89
N GLY A 66 -0.71 -12.00 1.30
CA GLY A 66 -1.70 -10.92 1.14
C GLY A 66 -1.95 -10.57 -0.32
N PHE A 67 -0.91 -10.53 -1.15
CA PHE A 67 -1.03 -10.27 -2.57
C PHE A 67 -1.84 -11.36 -3.28
N THR A 68 -1.55 -12.64 -3.00
CA THR A 68 -2.25 -13.76 -3.64
C THR A 68 -3.72 -13.87 -3.22
N MET A 69 -4.05 -13.52 -1.96
CA MET A 69 -5.44 -13.47 -1.47
C MET A 69 -6.35 -12.56 -2.30
N MET A 70 -5.83 -11.42 -2.79
CA MET A 70 -6.61 -10.42 -3.55
C MET A 70 -5.99 -10.11 -4.92
N MET A 71 -5.29 -11.06 -5.53
CA MET A 71 -4.56 -10.84 -6.80
C MET A 71 -5.50 -10.42 -7.95
N GLY A 72 -6.78 -10.78 -7.88
CA GLY A 72 -7.79 -10.36 -8.84
C GLY A 72 -7.90 -8.84 -9.00
N GLU A 73 -7.57 -8.06 -7.97
CA GLU A 73 -7.63 -6.59 -8.00
C GLU A 73 -6.54 -5.94 -8.87
N MET A 74 -5.54 -6.71 -9.32
CA MET A 74 -4.64 -6.26 -10.40
C MET A 74 -5.42 -5.94 -11.69
N LEU A 75 -6.53 -6.66 -11.93
CA LEU A 75 -7.41 -6.37 -13.07
C LEU A 75 -8.13 -5.04 -12.88
N THR A 76 -8.56 -4.73 -11.66
CA THR A 76 -9.14 -3.42 -11.30
C THR A 76 -8.16 -2.30 -11.60
N LEU A 77 -6.89 -2.43 -11.21
CA LEU A 77 -5.84 -1.46 -11.56
C LEU A 77 -5.70 -1.28 -13.07
N LYS A 78 -5.77 -2.37 -13.85
CA LYS A 78 -5.70 -2.26 -15.32
C LYS A 78 -6.95 -1.61 -15.91
N GLN A 79 -8.13 -1.84 -15.34
CA GLN A 79 -9.41 -1.31 -15.81
C GLN A 79 -9.60 0.17 -15.48
N LEU A 80 -9.07 0.65 -14.34
CA LEU A 80 -9.17 2.05 -13.91
C LEU A 80 -8.14 2.98 -14.57
N ASN A 81 -7.21 2.42 -15.38
CA ASN A 81 -6.23 3.19 -16.16
C ASN A 81 -6.79 3.62 -17.52
#